data_AF-A0AAN8BET0-F1
#
_entry.id   AF-A0AAN8BET0-F1
#
_cell.length_a   1.000
_cell.length_b   1.000
_cell.length_c   1.000
_cell.angle_alpha   90.00
_cell.angle_beta   90.00
_cell.angle_gamma   90.00
#
_symmetry.space_group_name_H-M   'P 1'
#
loop_
_entity.id
_entity.type
_entity.pdbx_description
1 polymer ?
#
loop_
_entity_poly.entity_id
_entity_poly.type
_entity_poly.pdbx_seq_one_letter_code
_entity_poly.pdbx_strand_id
1 'polypeptide(L)'
;MGKKQETNPDSEYGEPAQFDPMFNGPMKKRGCTDIICCILFMAVLLGYIAVGILAWLFGDPRHVLYPRNSTGWFCGIGENE
;
A
#
# COMPACT_ATOMS: atom_id res chain seq x y z
N MET A 1 -27.94 61.37 -7.41
CA MET A 1 -28.56 60.48 -6.41
C MET A 1 -28.08 59.07 -6.69
N GLY A 2 -27.14 58.57 -5.89
CA GLY A 2 -26.62 57.21 -6.03
C GLY A 2 -27.68 56.19 -5.58
N LYS A 3 -27.94 55.18 -6.40
CA LYS A 3 -28.75 54.04 -5.98
C LYS A 3 -27.93 53.24 -4.98
N LYS A 4 -28.48 53.05 -3.78
CA LYS A 4 -27.95 52.13 -2.77
C LYS A 4 -27.94 50.73 -3.36
N GLN A 5 -26.78 50.09 -3.32
CA GLN A 5 -26.61 48.69 -3.65
C GLN A 5 -26.96 47.90 -2.39
N GLU A 6 -28.15 47.28 -2.37
CA GLU A 6 -28.52 46.36 -1.31
C GLU A 6 -27.66 45.10 -1.46
N THR A 7 -26.68 44.96 -0.57
CA THR A 7 -25.84 43.76 -0.51
C THR A 7 -26.66 42.67 0.16
N ASN A 8 -27.33 41.84 -0.65
CA ASN A 8 -27.95 40.60 -0.16
C ASN A 8 -26.82 39.67 0.33
N PRO A 9 -26.90 39.14 1.57
CA PRO A 9 -25.86 38.31 2.16
C PRO A 9 -25.63 36.97 1.43
N ASP A 10 -26.53 36.61 0.51
CA ASP A 10 -26.47 35.37 -0.25
C ASP A 10 -25.52 35.45 -1.47
N SER A 11 -24.98 36.62 -1.80
CA SER A 11 -24.09 36.77 -2.97
C SER A 11 -22.65 36.26 -2.75
N GLU A 12 -22.30 35.90 -1.51
CA GLU A 12 -20.95 35.42 -1.17
C GLU A 12 -20.74 33.94 -1.52
N TYR A 13 -21.83 33.20 -1.72
CA TYR A 13 -21.81 31.79 -2.07
C TYR A 13 -22.50 31.60 -3.44
N GLY A 14 -21.78 31.03 -4.40
CA GLY A 14 -22.35 30.73 -5.73
C GLY A 14 -23.54 29.77 -5.65
N GLU A 15 -24.34 29.71 -6.72
CA GLU A 15 -25.52 28.85 -6.75
C GLU A 15 -25.19 27.38 -6.44
N PRO A 16 -26.05 26.69 -5.67
CA PRO A 16 -25.82 25.30 -5.30
C PRO A 16 -25.74 24.41 -6.54
N ALA A 17 -24.80 23.46 -6.52
CA ALA A 17 -24.63 22.50 -7.60
C ALA A 17 -25.92 21.68 -7.79
N GLN A 18 -26.54 21.83 -8.96
CA GLN A 18 -27.73 21.08 -9.34
C GLN A 18 -27.36 19.62 -9.62
N PHE A 19 -28.21 18.69 -9.19
CA PHE A 19 -28.05 17.27 -9.50
C PHE A 19 -28.29 17.03 -10.99
N ASP A 20 -27.24 16.65 -11.73
CA ASP A 20 -27.36 16.26 -13.14
C ASP A 20 -27.54 14.74 -13.25
N PRO A 21 -28.74 14.25 -13.62
CA PRO A 21 -29.00 12.82 -13.80
C PRO A 21 -28.24 12.21 -15.00
N MET A 22 -27.67 13.04 -15.87
CA MET A 22 -26.78 12.63 -16.96
C MET A 22 -25.30 12.74 -16.57
N PHE A 23 -24.98 13.08 -15.31
CA PHE A 23 -23.62 13.12 -14.78
C PHE A 23 -23.04 11.70 -14.71
N ASN A 24 -22.57 11.27 -15.87
CA ASN A 24 -21.64 10.18 -15.97
C ASN A 24 -20.32 10.77 -15.51
N GLY A 25 -19.99 10.58 -14.22
CA GLY A 25 -18.71 10.97 -13.63
C GLY A 25 -17.52 10.38 -14.40
N PRO A 26 -16.29 10.37 -13.88
CA PRO A 26 -15.14 9.83 -14.60
C PRO A 26 -15.24 8.30 -14.84
N MET A 27 -16.05 7.92 -15.83
CA MET A 27 -16.36 6.58 -16.33
C MET A 27 -15.64 6.34 -17.66
N LYS A 28 -14.56 7.10 -17.94
CA LYS A 28 -13.67 6.79 -19.06
C LYS A 28 -13.08 5.40 -18.85
N LYS A 29 -13.41 4.49 -19.77
CA LYS A 29 -12.86 3.14 -20.03
C LYS A 29 -11.91 2.62 -18.93
N ARG A 30 -12.48 2.20 -17.79
CA ARG A 30 -11.74 1.34 -16.85
C ARG A 30 -11.62 -0.02 -17.51
N GLY A 31 -10.49 -0.29 -18.18
CA GLY A 31 -10.16 -1.64 -18.61
C GLY A 31 -10.05 -2.53 -17.37
N CYS A 32 -10.34 -3.83 -17.51
CA CYS A 32 -10.23 -4.78 -16.41
C CYS A 32 -8.75 -5.02 -16.08
N THR A 33 -8.12 -4.10 -15.34
CA THR A 33 -6.77 -4.27 -14.79
C THR A 33 -6.72 -5.35 -13.72
N ASP A 34 -7.89 -5.75 -13.22
CA ASP A 34 -8.06 -6.74 -12.17
C ASP A 34 -7.43 -8.10 -12.52
N ILE A 35 -7.56 -8.54 -13.78
CA ILE A 35 -6.99 -9.84 -14.22
C ILE A 35 -5.46 -9.85 -14.10
N ILE A 36 -4.80 -8.79 -14.57
CA ILE A 36 -3.33 -8.68 -14.52
C ILE A 36 -2.88 -8.54 -13.06
N CYS A 37 -3.56 -7.68 -12.28
CA CYS A 37 -3.26 -7.51 -10.86
C CYS A 37 -3.43 -8.81 -10.06
N CYS A 38 -4.47 -9.60 -10.34
CA CYS A 38 -4.69 -10.91 -9.72
C CYS A 38 -3.56 -11.90 -10.02
N ILE A 39 -3.11 -11.99 -11.27
CA ILE A 39 -2.00 -12.87 -11.66
C ILE A 39 -0.71 -12.48 -10.93
N LEU A 40 -0.38 -11.18 -10.93
CA LEU A 40 0.80 -10.66 -10.23
C LEU A 40 0.73 -10.93 -8.72
N PHE A 41 -0.44 -10.72 -8.11
CA PHE A 41 -0.65 -10.98 -6.70
C PHE A 41 -0.44 -12.46 -6.35
N MET A 42 -1.01 -13.37 -7.14
CA MET A 42 -0.81 -14.81 -6.95
C MET A 42 0.66 -15.21 -7.13
N ALA A 43 1.36 -14.63 -8.10
CA ALA A 43 2.79 -14.87 -8.28
C ALA A 43 3.62 -14.44 -7.06
N VAL A 44 3.31 -13.28 -6.47
CA VAL A 44 3.96 -12.80 -5.25
C VAL A 44 3.67 -13.72 -4.07
N LEU A 45 2.42 -14.15 -3.88
CA LEU A 45 2.04 -15.08 -2.82
C LEU A 45 2.78 -16.41 -2.94
N LEU A 46 2.81 -17.00 -4.14
CA LEU A 46 3.53 -18.25 -4.40
C LEU A 46 5.03 -18.10 -4.17
N GLY A 47 5.62 -17.00 -4.64
CA GLY A 47 7.03 -16.68 -4.39
C GLY A 47 7.34 -16.56 -2.90
N TYR A 48 6.48 -15.87 -2.14
CA TYR A 48 6.65 -15.73 -0.69
C TYR A 48 6.56 -17.06 0.05
N ILE A 49 5.61 -17.92 -0.32
CA ILE A 49 5.49 -19.27 0.24
C ILE A 49 6.74 -20.10 -0.07
N ALA A 50 7.26 -20.04 -1.30
CA ALA A 50 8.47 -20.75 -1.68
C ALA A 50 9.69 -20.31 -0.85
N VAL A 51 9.86 -19.00 -0.65
CA VAL A 51 10.92 -18.45 0.21
C VAL A 51 10.73 -18.93 1.66
N GLY A 52 9.49 -18.94 2.16
CA GLY A 52 9.16 -19.44 3.49
C GLY A 52 9.54 -20.92 3.68
N ILE A 53 9.23 -21.78 2.71
CA ILE A 53 9.61 -23.21 2.73
C ILE A 53 11.14 -23.35 2.68
N LEU A 54 11.82 -22.59 1.83
CA LEU A 54 13.27 -22.63 1.73
C LEU A 54 13.94 -22.23 3.06
N ALA A 55 13.44 -21.17 3.69
CA ALA A 55 13.90 -20.74 5.00
C ALA A 55 13.60 -21.77 6.10
N TRP A 56 12.48 -22.50 6.01
CA TRP A 56 12.16 -23.56 6.97
C TRP A 56 13.09 -24.77 6.83
N LEU A 57 13.35 -25.21 5.59
CA LEU A 57 14.13 -26.42 5.32
C LEU A 57 15.64 -26.21 5.50
N PHE A 58 16.15 -25.05 5.08
CA PHE A 58 17.58 -24.77 5.05
C PHE A 58 18.02 -23.70 6.06
N GLY A 59 17.08 -23.06 6.76
CA GLY A 59 17.40 -22.07 7.77
C GLY A 59 17.93 -22.71 9.04
N ASP A 60 18.97 -22.09 9.60
CA ASP A 60 19.51 -22.48 10.89
C ASP A 60 19.00 -21.52 11.98
N PRO A 61 18.17 -21.99 12.94
CA PRO A 61 17.58 -21.14 13.98
C PRO A 61 18.63 -20.49 14.89
N ARG A 62 19.86 -21.02 14.94
CA ARG A 62 20.95 -20.44 15.73
C ARG A 62 21.32 -19.02 15.30
N HIS A 63 21.10 -18.67 14.03
CA HIS A 63 21.36 -17.32 13.53
C HIS A 63 20.46 -16.25 14.16
N VAL A 64 19.27 -16.62 14.65
CA VAL A 64 18.35 -15.70 15.32
C VAL A 64 18.63 -15.64 16.82
N LEU A 65 19.03 -16.76 17.41
CA LEU A 65 19.22 -16.89 18.86
C LEU A 65 20.60 -16.42 19.35
N TYR A 66 21.64 -16.61 18.55
CA TYR A 66 23.02 -16.38 18.98
C TYR A 66 23.70 -15.30 18.15
N PRO A 67 24.25 -14.25 18.79
CA PRO A 67 25.10 -13.30 18.10
C PRO A 67 26.43 -13.95 17.68
N ARG A 68 27.05 -13.37 16.64
CA ARG A 68 28.33 -13.81 16.07
C ARG A 68 29.42 -12.77 16.39
N ASN A 69 30.65 -13.22 16.61
CA ASN A 69 31.82 -12.34 16.74
C ASN A 69 32.37 -11.91 15.37
N SER A 70 33.42 -11.08 15.34
CA SER A 70 34.03 -10.55 14.10
C SER A 70 34.61 -11.63 13.17
N THR A 71 34.94 -12.80 13.70
CA THR A 71 35.42 -13.95 12.92
C THR A 71 34.27 -14.82 12.42
N GLY A 72 33.02 -14.47 12.73
CA GLY A 72 31.84 -15.17 12.26
C GLY A 72 31.60 -16.47 13.02
N TRP A 73 31.96 -16.57 14.29
CA TRP A 73 31.64 -17.72 15.14
C TRP A 73 30.57 -17.35 16.16
N PHE A 74 29.73 -18.33 16.55
CA PHE A 74 28.71 -18.10 17.57
C PHE A 74 29.36 -17.94 18.95
N CYS A 75 28.88 -16.99 19.74
CA CYS A 75 29.31 -16.83 21.13
C CYS A 75 28.66 -17.91 22.03
N GLY A 76 29.41 -18.45 23.01
CA GLY A 76 28.92 -19.42 23.99
C GLY A 76 28.73 -20.84 23.45
N ILE A 77 29.37 -21.19 22.34
CA ILE A 77 29.29 -22.52 21.69
C ILE A 77 30.68 -22.91 21.17
N GLY A 78 31.18 -24.10 21.51
CA GLY A 78 32.45 -24.63 21.02
C GLY A 78 33.66 -23.82 21.48
N GLU A 79 34.47 -23.33 20.54
CA GLU A 79 35.74 -22.64 20.84
C GLU A 79 35.55 -21.22 21.44
N ASN A 80 34.32 -20.70 21.46
CA ASN A 80 33.94 -19.45 22.14
C ASN A 80 33.02 -19.67 23.35
N GLU A 81 33.11 -20.84 24.00
CA GLU A 81 32.46 -21.12 25.29
C GLU A 81 32.95 -20.21 26.41
#